data_AF-A0A1H6FJG0-F1
#
_entry.id   AF-A0A1H6FJG0-F1
#
_cell.length_a   1.000
_cell.length_b   1.000
_cell.length_c   1.000
_cell.angle_alpha   90.00
_cell.angle_beta   90.00
_cell.angle_gamma   90.00
#
_symmetry.space_group_name_H-M   'P 1'
#
loop_
_entity.id
_entity.type
_entity.pdbx_description
1 polymer ?
#
loop_
_entity_poly.entity_id
_entity_poly.type
_entity_poly.pdbx_seq_one_letter_code
_entity_poly.pdbx_strand_id
1 'polypeptide(L)'
;MRSMGLIAAFMLGGVAHAAPAREPMQPISDAILNDWLEMGEEIETRVDGDLNGDGDPDTAYVVASPDARTLHVQLSYRAEFDLGHQPAGSFKLEPDRLGPAGLSISKGVLTIRDLTGGTTALSAIYRYRAATTKDGPRMRLIGLDATVYSRTYAHDGNEMSWNVATGDTITTLLKITGTGEDRAYDKLYTRKFTRPVRTIYMEDTPGAEEELVSVTKAK
;
A
#
# COMPACT_ATOMS: atom_id res chain seq x y z
N MET A 1 -12.18 79.97 17.89
CA MET A 1 -11.21 79.75 16.79
C MET A 1 -10.90 78.27 16.70
N ARG A 2 -10.99 77.72 15.49
CA ARG A 2 -10.87 76.31 15.12
C ARG A 2 -9.41 75.85 15.13
N SER A 3 -9.15 74.60 15.50
CA SER A 3 -8.32 73.69 14.70
C SER A 3 -8.46 72.25 15.22
N MET A 4 -9.15 71.41 14.44
CA MET A 4 -9.13 69.95 14.56
C MET A 4 -7.95 69.43 13.73
N GLY A 5 -7.02 68.71 14.36
CA GLY A 5 -5.97 67.97 13.66
C GLY A 5 -6.42 66.52 13.44
N LEU A 6 -6.71 66.17 12.19
CA LEU A 6 -7.07 64.81 11.76
C LEU A 6 -5.76 64.07 11.41
N ILE A 7 -5.41 63.02 12.15
CA ILE A 7 -4.29 62.12 11.79
C ILE A 7 -4.87 60.97 10.96
N ALA A 8 -4.55 60.96 9.67
CA ALA A 8 -4.88 59.87 8.76
C ALA A 8 -3.83 58.77 8.88
N ALA A 9 -4.24 57.58 9.33
CA ALA A 9 -3.42 56.38 9.31
C ALA A 9 -3.45 55.75 7.91
N PHE A 10 -2.31 55.77 7.22
CA PHE A 10 -2.09 55.03 5.98
C PHE A 10 -1.89 53.54 6.32
N MET A 11 -2.90 52.71 6.05
CA MET A 11 -2.78 51.25 6.02
C MET A 11 -2.04 50.84 4.75
N LEU A 12 -0.76 50.47 4.88
CA LEU A 12 -0.03 49.76 3.84
C LEU A 12 -0.49 48.30 3.82
N GLY A 13 -1.52 48.02 3.02
CA GLY A 13 -1.91 46.66 2.67
C GLY A 13 -0.87 46.04 1.75
N GLY A 14 0.06 45.27 2.31
CA GLY A 14 0.95 44.43 1.52
C GLY A 14 0.14 43.34 0.83
N VAL A 15 0.00 43.42 -0.49
CA VAL A 15 -0.45 42.29 -1.33
C VAL A 15 0.61 41.19 -1.20
N ALA A 16 0.33 40.20 -0.36
CA ALA A 16 1.07 38.95 -0.35
C ALA A 16 0.91 38.32 -1.74
N HIS A 17 1.92 38.50 -2.60
CA HIS A 17 2.01 37.75 -3.85
C HIS A 17 2.19 36.29 -3.45
N ALA A 18 1.12 35.50 -3.61
CA ALA A 18 1.23 34.06 -3.58
C ALA A 18 2.29 33.67 -4.61
N ALA A 19 3.32 32.94 -4.16
CA ALA A 19 4.30 32.37 -5.07
C ALA A 19 3.55 31.55 -6.15
N PRO A 20 4.02 31.57 -7.41
CA PRO A 20 3.37 30.80 -8.47
C PRO A 20 3.24 29.34 -8.02
N ALA A 21 2.07 28.76 -8.27
CA ALA A 21 1.81 27.37 -7.94
C ALA A 21 2.86 26.49 -8.64
N ARG A 22 3.57 25.68 -7.86
CA ARG A 22 4.55 24.72 -8.38
C ARG A 22 3.83 23.71 -9.26
N GLU A 23 4.31 23.53 -10.49
CA GLU A 23 3.81 22.46 -11.36
C GLU A 23 4.27 21.10 -10.81
N PRO A 24 3.34 20.16 -10.58
CA PRO A 24 3.69 18.80 -10.17
C PRO A 24 4.57 18.12 -11.21
N MET A 25 5.50 17.27 -10.78
CA MET A 25 6.16 16.33 -11.69
C MET A 25 5.13 15.45 -12.39
N GLN A 26 5.47 14.98 -13.59
CA GLN A 26 4.72 13.90 -14.21
C GLN A 26 5.16 12.58 -13.57
N PRO A 27 4.24 11.62 -13.38
CA PRO A 27 4.63 10.27 -13.02
C PRO A 27 5.41 9.62 -14.18
N ILE A 28 6.07 8.49 -13.93
CA ILE A 28 6.85 7.76 -14.94
C ILE A 28 5.94 7.42 -16.14
N SER A 29 6.31 7.68 -17.39
CA SER A 29 5.42 7.35 -18.51
C SER A 29 5.29 5.84 -18.76
N ASP A 30 4.19 5.39 -19.37
CA ASP A 30 4.05 3.99 -19.77
C ASP A 30 5.14 3.54 -20.75
N ALA A 31 5.61 4.44 -21.62
CA ALA A 31 6.72 4.15 -22.52
C ALA A 31 8.00 3.80 -21.75
N ILE A 32 8.34 4.59 -20.72
CA ILE A 32 9.51 4.34 -19.86
C ILE A 32 9.34 3.01 -19.11
N LEU A 33 8.16 2.75 -18.56
CA LEU A 33 7.90 1.48 -17.87
C LEU A 33 8.05 0.28 -18.81
N ASN A 34 7.53 0.37 -20.04
CA ASN A 34 7.64 -0.70 -21.03
C ASN A 34 9.09 -0.91 -21.49
N ASP A 35 9.91 0.16 -21.56
CA ASP A 35 11.33 0.05 -21.89
C ASP A 35 12.15 -0.66 -20.80
N TRP A 36 11.62 -0.75 -19.57
CA TRP A 36 12.26 -1.47 -18.46
C TRP A 36 11.90 -2.95 -18.38
N LEU A 37 10.90 -3.39 -19.14
CA LEU A 37 10.44 -4.77 -19.12
C LEU A 37 11.40 -5.70 -19.87
N GLU A 38 11.62 -6.88 -19.30
CA GLU A 38 12.29 -7.98 -19.99
C GLU A 38 11.33 -8.71 -20.95
N MET A 39 11.89 -9.56 -21.82
CA MET A 39 11.09 -10.33 -22.76
C MET A 39 10.13 -11.27 -22.04
N GLY A 40 8.82 -11.08 -22.28
CA GLY A 40 7.77 -11.89 -21.67
C GLY A 40 7.19 -11.28 -20.38
N GLU A 41 7.68 -10.11 -19.96
CA GLU A 41 7.08 -9.34 -18.89
C GLU A 41 5.99 -8.38 -19.39
N GLU A 42 5.01 -8.10 -18.54
CA GLU A 42 3.95 -7.12 -18.77
C GLU A 42 3.66 -6.31 -17.52
N ILE A 43 3.20 -5.06 -17.68
CA ILE A 43 2.60 -4.30 -16.58
C ILE A 43 1.20 -4.84 -16.33
N GLU A 44 1.02 -5.51 -15.20
CA GLU A 44 -0.27 -6.06 -14.78
C GLU A 44 -1.22 -4.96 -14.25
N THR A 45 -0.68 -4.07 -13.43
CA THR A 45 -1.43 -3.00 -12.78
C THR A 45 -0.49 -1.87 -12.39
N ARG A 46 -1.02 -0.65 -12.32
CA ARG A 46 -0.28 0.55 -12.01
C ARG A 46 -1.18 1.52 -11.25
N VAL A 47 -0.58 2.27 -10.32
CA VAL A 47 -1.18 3.43 -9.68
C VAL A 47 -0.13 4.52 -9.51
N ASP A 48 -0.57 5.76 -9.71
CA ASP A 48 0.23 6.95 -9.42
C ASP A 48 -0.42 7.77 -8.31
N GLY A 49 0.42 8.42 -7.50
CA GLY A 49 -0.05 9.27 -6.42
C GLY A 49 1.05 9.60 -5.42
N ASP A 50 0.81 10.60 -4.59
CA ASP A 50 1.76 11.08 -3.60
C ASP A 50 1.84 10.12 -2.39
N LEU A 51 2.97 9.42 -2.24
CA LEU A 51 3.28 8.50 -1.14
C LEU A 51 4.16 9.12 -0.07
N ASN A 52 5.03 10.06 -0.44
CA ASN A 52 6.03 10.65 0.44
C ASN A 52 5.61 12.02 1.03
N GLY A 53 4.52 12.60 0.55
CA GLY A 53 3.93 13.86 0.98
C GLY A 53 4.59 15.12 0.39
N ASP A 54 5.37 15.01 -0.70
CA ASP A 54 6.08 16.13 -1.31
C ASP A 54 5.27 16.87 -2.40
N GLY A 55 4.07 16.37 -2.71
CA GLY A 55 3.16 16.92 -3.70
C GLY A 55 3.46 16.55 -5.16
N ASP A 56 4.55 15.81 -5.42
CA ASP A 56 4.84 15.23 -6.72
C ASP A 56 4.33 13.75 -6.74
N PRO A 57 3.79 13.27 -7.88
CA PRO A 57 3.23 11.92 -7.95
C PRO A 57 4.34 10.86 -8.01
N ASP A 58 4.22 9.85 -7.16
CA ASP A 58 5.02 8.63 -7.18
C ASP A 58 4.33 7.55 -8.03
N THR A 59 5.08 6.52 -8.43
CA THR A 59 4.56 5.44 -9.28
C THR A 59 4.75 4.08 -8.61
N ALA A 60 3.68 3.31 -8.47
CA ALA A 60 3.71 1.92 -8.03
C ALA A 60 3.07 1.02 -9.10
N TYR A 61 3.74 -0.08 -9.46
CA TYR A 61 3.30 -0.96 -10.53
C TYR A 61 3.69 -2.41 -10.26
N VAL A 62 2.90 -3.35 -10.78
CA VAL A 62 3.19 -4.78 -10.73
C VAL A 62 3.64 -5.22 -12.12
N VAL A 63 4.82 -5.82 -12.18
CA VAL A 63 5.32 -6.54 -13.34
C VAL A 63 4.93 -8.00 -13.18
N ALA A 64 4.28 -8.57 -14.19
CA ALA A 64 3.97 -9.99 -14.26
C ALA A 64 4.79 -10.64 -15.37
N SER A 65 5.30 -11.83 -15.07
CA SER A 65 5.91 -12.75 -16.02
C SER A 65 5.25 -14.12 -15.87
N PRO A 66 5.55 -15.10 -16.73
CA PRO A 66 5.02 -16.45 -16.59
C PRO A 66 5.31 -17.10 -15.22
N ASP A 67 6.42 -16.74 -14.58
CA ASP A 67 6.93 -17.42 -13.37
C ASP A 67 6.87 -16.55 -12.10
N ALA A 68 6.65 -15.23 -12.23
CA ALA A 68 6.72 -14.32 -11.10
C ALA A 68 5.83 -13.09 -11.28
N ARG A 69 5.47 -12.50 -10.14
CA ARG A 69 4.83 -11.19 -10.06
C ARG A 69 5.58 -10.36 -9.05
N THR A 70 6.01 -9.17 -9.43
CA THR A 70 6.79 -8.28 -8.56
C THR A 70 6.17 -6.89 -8.56
N LEU A 71 5.83 -6.40 -7.37
CA LEU A 71 5.49 -5.00 -7.15
C LEU A 71 6.77 -4.18 -7.09
N HIS A 72 6.78 -3.04 -7.77
CA HIS A 72 7.82 -2.03 -7.71
C HIS A 72 7.23 -0.69 -7.28
N VAL A 73 8.00 0.08 -6.49
CA VAL A 73 7.65 1.46 -6.11
C VAL A 73 8.81 2.39 -6.43
N GLN A 74 8.50 3.45 -7.15
CA GLN A 74 9.40 4.52 -7.55
C GLN A 74 8.89 5.83 -6.96
N LEU A 75 9.67 6.45 -6.08
CA LEU A 75 9.33 7.76 -5.54
C LEU A 75 9.94 8.84 -6.40
N SER A 76 9.16 9.87 -6.69
CA SER A 76 9.65 11.11 -7.25
C SER A 76 10.61 11.79 -6.27
N TYR A 77 11.58 12.54 -6.81
CA TYR A 77 12.44 13.40 -6.02
C TYR A 77 12.76 14.67 -6.79
N ARG A 78 12.99 15.74 -6.04
CA ARG A 78 13.45 17.02 -6.55
C ARG A 78 14.56 17.58 -5.66
N ALA A 79 15.76 17.65 -6.22
CA ALA A 79 16.91 18.32 -5.66
C ALA A 79 17.13 19.69 -6.34
N GLU A 80 18.12 20.45 -5.87
CA GLU A 80 18.41 21.79 -6.37
C GLU A 80 18.74 21.82 -7.88
N PHE A 81 19.36 20.76 -8.40
CA PHE A 81 19.82 20.67 -9.78
C PHE A 81 19.32 19.42 -10.52
N ASP A 82 18.50 18.59 -9.88
CA ASP A 82 18.07 17.31 -10.43
C ASP A 82 16.64 16.98 -10.01
N LEU A 83 15.90 16.32 -10.89
CA LEU A 83 14.57 15.80 -10.62
C LEU A 83 14.42 14.46 -11.34
N GLY A 84 13.75 13.52 -10.70
CA GLY A 84 13.60 12.19 -11.27
C GLY A 84 12.80 11.28 -10.38
N HIS A 85 13.00 9.98 -10.58
CA HIS A 85 12.41 8.94 -9.76
C HIS A 85 13.50 8.00 -9.25
N GLN A 86 13.33 7.50 -8.04
CA GLN A 86 14.26 6.59 -7.40
C GLN A 86 13.50 5.40 -6.78
N PRO A 87 14.11 4.20 -6.77
CA PRO A 87 13.46 3.03 -6.20
C PRO A 87 13.30 3.17 -4.69
N ALA A 88 12.11 2.82 -4.20
CA ALA A 88 11.81 2.80 -2.77
C ALA A 88 11.31 1.44 -2.27
N GLY A 89 11.15 0.47 -3.15
CA GLY A 89 10.97 -0.91 -2.73
C GLY A 89 10.51 -1.84 -3.83
N SER A 90 10.69 -3.12 -3.57
CA SER A 90 10.11 -4.19 -4.37
C SER A 90 9.60 -5.33 -3.49
N PHE A 91 8.52 -5.97 -3.91
CA PHE A 91 7.90 -7.07 -3.16
C PHE A 91 7.36 -8.11 -4.14
N LYS A 92 7.75 -9.37 -3.93
CA LYS A 92 7.25 -10.49 -4.73
C LYS A 92 5.83 -10.86 -4.29
N LEU A 93 4.89 -10.83 -5.22
CA LEU A 93 3.54 -11.32 -5.03
C LEU A 93 3.47 -12.81 -5.34
N GLU A 94 2.42 -13.46 -4.84
CA GLU A 94 2.17 -14.87 -5.12
C GLU A 94 1.87 -15.06 -6.63
N PRO A 95 2.48 -16.06 -7.30
CA PRO A 95 2.36 -16.23 -8.74
C PRO A 95 0.97 -16.76 -9.16
N ASP A 96 0.32 -17.57 -8.32
CA ASP A 96 -0.95 -18.25 -8.62
C ASP A 96 -2.17 -17.31 -8.50
N ARG A 97 -2.22 -16.27 -9.34
CA ARG A 97 -3.23 -15.21 -9.30
C ARG A 97 -4.61 -15.69 -9.75
N LEU A 98 -5.65 -15.30 -9.02
CA LEU A 98 -7.07 -15.44 -9.41
C LEU A 98 -7.62 -14.16 -10.09
N GLY A 99 -6.76 -13.20 -10.36
CA GLY A 99 -7.05 -11.93 -11.01
C GLY A 99 -5.86 -10.97 -10.86
N PRO A 100 -5.86 -9.81 -11.53
CA PRO A 100 -4.82 -8.81 -11.32
C PRO A 100 -4.89 -8.24 -9.90
N ALA A 101 -3.74 -7.84 -9.36
CA ALA A 101 -3.63 -7.13 -8.10
C ALA A 101 -4.34 -5.77 -8.20
N GLY A 102 -5.06 -5.42 -7.15
CA GLY A 102 -5.63 -4.10 -6.99
C GLY A 102 -4.65 -3.17 -6.28
N LEU A 103 -4.23 -2.08 -6.93
CA LEU A 103 -3.43 -1.04 -6.30
C LEU A 103 -4.29 0.21 -6.02
N SER A 104 -3.99 0.90 -4.92
CA SER A 104 -4.56 2.20 -4.63
C SER A 104 -3.66 3.01 -3.71
N ILE A 105 -3.57 4.31 -3.92
CA ILE A 105 -2.88 5.25 -3.05
C ILE A 105 -3.90 6.16 -2.40
N SER A 106 -3.87 6.25 -1.07
CA SER A 106 -4.71 7.19 -0.32
C SER A 106 -3.98 7.69 0.91
N LYS A 107 -3.92 9.03 1.06
CA LYS A 107 -3.29 9.70 2.22
C LYS A 107 -1.87 9.16 2.53
N GLY A 108 -1.03 9.06 1.50
CA GLY A 108 0.35 8.57 1.62
C GLY A 108 0.45 7.07 2.00
N VAL A 109 -0.59 6.28 1.72
CA VAL A 109 -0.59 4.83 1.96
C VAL A 109 -0.85 4.10 0.66
N LEU A 110 0.11 3.26 0.25
CA LEU A 110 -0.07 2.29 -0.81
C LEU A 110 -0.80 1.07 -0.25
N THR A 111 -1.96 0.74 -0.82
CA THR A 111 -2.69 -0.48 -0.51
C THR A 111 -2.63 -1.43 -1.71
N ILE A 112 -2.22 -2.67 -1.47
CA ILE A 112 -2.21 -3.75 -2.46
C ILE A 112 -3.22 -4.80 -2.01
N ARG A 113 -4.14 -5.16 -2.90
CA ARG A 113 -5.08 -6.27 -2.73
C ARG A 113 -4.68 -7.37 -3.71
N ASP A 114 -4.38 -8.56 -3.20
CA ASP A 114 -3.99 -9.71 -4.01
C ASP A 114 -4.88 -10.90 -3.66
N LEU A 115 -5.31 -11.63 -4.69
CA LEU A 115 -6.17 -12.81 -4.54
C LEU A 115 -5.53 -13.96 -5.32
N THR A 116 -5.13 -15.00 -4.60
CA THR A 116 -4.39 -16.14 -5.16
C THR A 116 -4.97 -17.48 -4.75
N GLY A 117 -4.48 -18.55 -5.37
CA GLY A 117 -4.86 -19.93 -5.11
C GLY A 117 -5.87 -20.49 -6.10
N GLY A 118 -6.76 -21.35 -5.64
CA GLY A 118 -7.69 -22.10 -6.49
C GLY A 118 -8.98 -22.41 -5.75
N THR A 119 -9.19 -23.68 -5.38
CA THR A 119 -10.33 -24.09 -4.54
C THR A 119 -10.22 -23.51 -3.13
N THR A 120 -9.01 -23.52 -2.57
CA THR A 120 -8.63 -22.72 -1.41
C THR A 120 -8.01 -21.43 -1.93
N ALA A 121 -8.54 -20.29 -1.49
CA ALA A 121 -8.08 -18.97 -1.90
C ALA A 121 -7.46 -18.22 -0.73
N LEU A 122 -6.42 -17.45 -1.03
CA LEU A 122 -5.79 -16.50 -0.14
C LEU A 122 -6.12 -15.09 -0.63
N SER A 123 -6.81 -14.31 0.20
CA SER A 123 -7.00 -12.87 0.00
C SER A 123 -6.04 -12.13 0.92
N ALA A 124 -5.12 -11.35 0.37
CA ALA A 124 -4.14 -10.58 1.12
C ALA A 124 -4.29 -9.08 0.83
N ILE A 125 -4.23 -8.26 1.89
CA ILE A 125 -4.21 -6.81 1.80
C ILE A 125 -2.96 -6.29 2.51
N TYR A 126 -2.04 -5.72 1.75
CA TYR A 126 -0.82 -5.10 2.25
C TYR A 126 -0.98 -3.59 2.26
N ARG A 127 -0.50 -2.94 3.31
CA ARG A 127 -0.51 -1.47 3.44
C ARG A 127 0.90 -0.98 3.74
N TYR A 128 1.42 -0.09 2.89
CA TYR A 128 2.75 0.49 3.03
C TYR A 128 2.70 2.01 3.10
N ARG A 129 3.73 2.60 3.74
CA ARG A 129 3.97 4.04 3.75
C ARG A 129 5.45 4.31 3.44
N ALA A 130 5.73 5.38 2.72
CA ALA A 130 7.10 5.83 2.48
C ALA A 130 7.78 6.22 3.81
N ALA A 131 9.05 5.86 3.94
CA ALA A 131 9.89 6.17 5.08
C ALA A 131 11.28 6.56 4.60
N THR A 132 11.79 7.69 5.07
CA THR A 132 13.16 8.09 4.80
C THR A 132 14.09 7.34 5.75
N THR A 133 15.07 6.62 5.19
CA THR A 133 16.11 5.94 5.95
C THR A 133 17.48 6.58 5.69
N LYS A 134 18.52 6.11 6.36
CA LYS A 134 19.89 6.58 6.10
C LYS A 134 20.38 6.21 4.69
N ASP A 135 19.87 5.10 4.15
CA ASP A 135 20.29 4.53 2.87
C ASP A 135 19.40 4.98 1.70
N GLY A 136 18.46 5.89 1.96
CA GLY A 136 17.49 6.38 0.97
C GLY A 136 16.04 6.13 1.38
N PRO A 137 15.08 6.50 0.52
CA PRO A 137 13.67 6.21 0.78
C PRO A 137 13.40 4.71 0.70
N ARG A 138 12.54 4.21 1.59
CA ARG A 138 12.04 2.85 1.57
C ARG A 138 10.54 2.82 1.85
N MET A 139 9.85 1.80 1.35
CA MET A 139 8.46 1.53 1.70
C MET A 139 8.41 0.65 2.95
N ARG A 140 7.72 1.12 3.99
CA ARG A 140 7.54 0.40 5.26
C ARG A 140 6.15 -0.24 5.31
N LEU A 141 6.08 -1.52 5.64
CA LEU A 141 4.83 -2.23 5.91
C LEU A 141 4.20 -1.70 7.21
N ILE A 142 2.94 -1.28 7.13
CA ILE A 142 2.17 -0.77 8.26
C ILE A 142 0.94 -1.64 8.58
N GLY A 143 0.51 -2.49 7.65
CA GLY A 143 -0.60 -3.40 7.87
C GLY A 143 -0.60 -4.57 6.91
N LEU A 144 -1.02 -5.73 7.41
CA LEU A 144 -1.20 -6.97 6.65
C LEU A 144 -2.48 -7.63 7.11
N ASP A 145 -3.45 -7.75 6.21
CA ASP A 145 -4.67 -8.51 6.42
C ASP A 145 -4.64 -9.73 5.50
N ALA A 146 -4.98 -10.91 6.01
CA ALA A 146 -4.90 -12.17 5.26
C ALA A 146 -6.09 -13.07 5.60
N THR A 147 -6.72 -13.62 4.58
CA THR A 147 -7.84 -14.56 4.73
C THR A 147 -7.62 -15.77 3.83
N VAL A 148 -7.56 -16.95 4.44
CA VAL A 148 -7.60 -18.24 3.74
C VAL A 148 -8.98 -18.84 3.88
N TYR A 149 -9.61 -19.21 2.76
CA TYR A 149 -10.96 -19.77 2.76
C TYR A 149 -11.18 -20.71 1.56
N SER A 150 -12.11 -21.65 1.71
CA SER A 150 -12.57 -22.50 0.61
C SER A 150 -13.62 -21.77 -0.22
N ARG A 151 -13.36 -21.56 -1.51
CA ARG A 151 -14.35 -20.99 -2.46
C ARG A 151 -15.53 -21.91 -2.73
N THR A 152 -15.38 -23.20 -2.47
CA THR A 152 -16.43 -24.23 -2.60
C THR A 152 -17.04 -24.67 -1.27
N TYR A 153 -16.68 -24.01 -0.15
CA TYR A 153 -17.09 -24.39 1.20
C TYR A 153 -16.83 -25.86 1.55
N ALA A 154 -15.66 -26.38 1.18
CA ALA A 154 -15.23 -27.74 1.51
C ALA A 154 -14.56 -27.84 2.89
N HIS A 155 -14.03 -26.73 3.41
CA HIS A 155 -13.38 -26.64 4.72
C HIS A 155 -13.46 -25.22 5.29
N ASP A 156 -13.34 -25.14 6.62
CA ASP A 156 -13.28 -23.88 7.36
C ASP A 156 -12.08 -23.02 6.92
N GLY A 157 -12.17 -21.72 7.15
CA GLY A 157 -11.13 -20.75 6.84
C GLY A 157 -10.58 -20.06 8.08
N ASN A 158 -9.60 -19.18 7.87
CA ASN A 158 -9.04 -18.33 8.91
C ASN A 158 -8.80 -16.93 8.37
N GLU A 159 -8.95 -15.93 9.22
CA GLU A 159 -8.70 -14.52 8.94
C GLU A 159 -7.72 -13.96 9.97
N MET A 160 -6.80 -13.12 9.52
CA MET A 160 -5.91 -12.31 10.33
C MET A 160 -6.00 -10.85 9.86
N SER A 161 -6.04 -9.93 10.80
CA SER A 161 -5.72 -8.52 10.59
C SER A 161 -4.58 -8.13 11.50
N TRP A 162 -3.47 -7.66 10.94
CA TRP A 162 -2.28 -7.26 11.67
C TRP A 162 -1.92 -5.80 11.36
N ASN A 163 -2.03 -4.93 12.37
CA ASN A 163 -1.45 -3.61 12.33
C ASN A 163 0.03 -3.71 12.70
N VAL A 164 0.91 -3.70 11.69
CA VAL A 164 2.36 -3.84 11.89
C VAL A 164 2.94 -2.66 12.66
N ALA A 165 2.35 -1.46 12.50
CA ALA A 165 2.83 -0.26 13.16
C ALA A 165 2.58 -0.25 14.67
N THR A 166 1.49 -0.87 15.15
CA THR A 166 1.15 -0.95 16.59
C THR A 166 1.36 -2.34 17.20
N GLY A 167 1.48 -3.38 16.37
CA GLY A 167 1.54 -4.78 16.79
C GLY A 167 0.16 -5.41 17.01
N ASP A 168 -0.92 -4.65 16.97
CA ASP A 168 -2.27 -5.17 17.22
C ASP A 168 -2.64 -6.20 16.17
N THR A 169 -3.02 -7.38 16.63
CA THR A 169 -3.36 -8.52 15.79
C THR A 169 -4.70 -9.10 16.21
N ILE A 170 -5.55 -9.33 15.23
CA ILE A 170 -6.84 -9.96 15.38
C ILE A 170 -6.86 -11.21 14.50
N THR A 171 -7.25 -12.35 15.06
CA THR A 171 -7.42 -13.60 14.30
C THR A 171 -8.83 -14.13 14.51
N THR A 172 -9.45 -14.69 13.48
CA THR A 172 -10.81 -15.22 13.53
C THR A 172 -10.90 -16.53 12.75
N LEU A 173 -11.62 -17.51 13.30
CA LEU A 173 -12.00 -18.73 12.58
C LEU A 173 -13.22 -18.43 11.69
N LEU A 174 -13.16 -18.83 10.42
CA LEU A 174 -14.29 -18.79 9.51
C LEU A 174 -14.92 -20.17 9.47
N LYS A 175 -16.00 -20.37 10.21
CA LYS A 175 -16.69 -21.67 10.30
C LYS A 175 -17.74 -21.77 9.19
N ILE A 176 -17.73 -22.87 8.44
CA ILE A 176 -18.80 -23.11 7.46
C ILE A 176 -20.11 -23.34 8.19
N THR A 177 -21.14 -22.65 7.74
CA THR A 177 -22.54 -22.81 8.17
C THR A 177 -23.44 -23.01 6.97
N GLY A 178 -24.68 -23.45 7.21
CA GLY A 178 -25.63 -23.77 6.15
C GLY A 178 -25.32 -25.07 5.40
N THR A 179 -26.15 -25.38 4.40
CA THR A 179 -26.07 -26.60 3.59
C THR A 179 -26.44 -26.31 2.15
N GLY A 180 -25.86 -27.06 1.20
CA GLY A 180 -26.19 -26.88 -0.22
C GLY A 180 -25.76 -25.49 -0.74
N GLU A 181 -26.72 -24.77 -1.33
CA GLU A 181 -26.52 -23.43 -1.89
C GLU A 181 -26.45 -22.33 -0.81
N ASP A 182 -26.99 -22.59 0.39
CA ASP A 182 -27.01 -21.63 1.51
C ASP A 182 -25.73 -21.65 2.35
N ARG A 183 -24.64 -22.24 1.83
CA ARG A 183 -23.37 -22.29 2.57
C ARG A 183 -22.76 -20.89 2.70
N ALA A 184 -22.34 -20.57 3.91
CA ALA A 184 -21.71 -19.31 4.26
C ALA A 184 -20.60 -19.53 5.31
N TYR A 185 -19.93 -18.43 5.69
CA TYR A 185 -18.98 -18.43 6.80
C TYR A 185 -19.51 -17.58 7.95
N ASP A 186 -19.55 -18.18 9.15
CA ASP A 186 -19.69 -17.45 10.40
C ASP A 186 -18.31 -17.18 11.01
N LYS A 187 -18.13 -15.97 11.55
CA LYS A 187 -16.93 -15.57 12.27
C LYS A 187 -16.98 -16.05 13.71
N LEU A 188 -16.14 -17.01 14.07
CA LEU A 188 -16.06 -17.58 15.41
C LEU A 188 -14.66 -17.40 16.01
N TYR A 189 -14.58 -17.51 17.34
CA TYR A 189 -13.33 -17.54 18.10
C TYR A 189 -12.36 -16.39 17.78
N THR A 190 -12.87 -15.16 17.67
CA THR A 190 -12.02 -13.99 17.48
C THR A 190 -11.10 -13.78 18.68
N ARG A 191 -9.80 -13.79 18.43
CA ARG A 191 -8.76 -13.49 19.43
C ARG A 191 -8.10 -12.17 19.07
N LYS A 192 -7.78 -11.38 20.08
CA LYS A 192 -7.01 -10.14 19.95
C LYS A 192 -5.78 -10.24 20.83
N PHE A 193 -4.64 -9.89 20.28
CA PHE A 193 -3.37 -9.86 21.01
C PHE A 193 -2.42 -8.88 20.34
N THR A 194 -1.34 -8.53 21.02
CA THR A 194 -0.34 -7.60 20.50
C THR A 194 0.97 -8.34 20.27
N ARG A 195 1.53 -8.18 19.08
CA ARG A 195 2.86 -8.68 18.69
C ARG A 195 3.91 -7.61 18.98
N PRO A 196 5.18 -7.99 19.19
CA PRO A 196 6.26 -7.01 19.24
C PRO A 196 6.28 -6.15 17.98
N VAL A 197 6.36 -4.83 18.17
CA VAL A 197 6.44 -3.88 17.08
C VAL A 197 7.80 -4.03 16.40
N ARG A 198 7.78 -4.24 15.08
CA ARG A 198 8.98 -4.31 14.24
C ARG A 198 8.82 -3.40 13.04
N THR A 199 9.93 -2.81 12.59
CA THR A 199 9.98 -2.13 11.30
C THR A 199 10.24 -3.18 10.23
N ILE A 200 9.30 -3.33 9.29
CA ILE A 200 9.43 -4.21 8.14
C ILE A 200 9.42 -3.32 6.91
N TYR A 201 10.45 -3.44 6.08
CA TYR A 201 10.49 -2.80 4.78
C TYR A 201 9.92 -3.74 3.71
N MET A 202 9.55 -3.17 2.57
CA MET A 202 8.82 -3.87 1.52
C MET A 202 9.54 -5.14 1.03
N GLU A 203 10.86 -5.13 0.98
CA GLU A 203 11.69 -6.27 0.58
C GLU A 203 11.69 -7.39 1.63
N ASP A 204 11.39 -7.06 2.89
CA ASP A 204 11.35 -7.98 4.03
C ASP A 204 9.90 -8.42 4.36
N THR A 205 8.96 -8.16 3.46
CA THR A 205 7.54 -8.45 3.70
C THR A 205 7.33 -9.95 3.86
N PRO A 206 6.71 -10.39 4.97
CA PRO A 206 6.48 -11.82 5.19
C PRO A 206 5.33 -12.35 4.32
N GLY A 207 5.36 -13.64 4.02
CA GLY A 207 4.28 -14.32 3.31
C GLY A 207 2.96 -14.26 4.09
N ALA A 208 1.88 -13.81 3.45
CA ALA A 208 0.59 -13.59 4.11
C ALA A 208 -0.02 -14.86 4.70
N GLU A 209 0.04 -15.98 3.97
CA GLU A 209 -0.44 -17.27 4.47
C GLU A 209 0.42 -17.79 5.62
N GLU A 210 1.75 -17.71 5.49
CA GLU A 210 2.67 -18.16 6.55
C GLU A 210 2.43 -17.40 7.86
N GLU A 211 2.27 -16.08 7.78
CA GLU A 211 1.95 -15.24 8.93
C GLU A 211 0.59 -15.61 9.53
N LEU A 212 -0.47 -15.76 8.72
CA LEU A 212 -1.78 -16.21 9.17
C LEU A 212 -1.71 -17.57 9.88
N VAL A 213 -1.00 -18.53 9.28
CA VAL A 213 -0.82 -19.88 9.83
C VAL A 213 -0.07 -19.83 11.16
N SER A 214 0.98 -19.00 11.27
CA SER A 214 1.78 -18.88 12.49
C SER A 214 0.97 -18.41 13.71
N VAL A 215 -0.02 -17.54 13.48
CA VAL A 215 -0.83 -16.96 14.57
C VAL A 215 -2.13 -17.71 14.85
N THR A 216 -2.57 -18.56 13.93
CA THR A 216 -3.79 -19.37 14.09
C THR A 216 -3.50 -20.82 14.52
N LYS A 217 -2.30 -21.35 14.23
CA LYS A 217 -1.86 -22.67 14.72
C LYS A 217 -1.32 -22.67 16.16
N ALA A 218 -1.49 -21.58 16.92
CA ALA A 218 -1.14 -21.55 18.33
C ALA A 218 -2.08 -22.46 19.14
N LYS A 219 -1.51 -23.64 19.47
CA LYS A 219 -2.01 -24.73 20.31
C LYS A 219 -2.76 -24.28 21.56
#